data_AF-A0A2V8KIX4-F1
#
_entry.id   AF-A0A2V8KIX4-F1
#
_cell.length_a   1.000
_cell.length_b   1.000
_cell.length_c   1.000
_cell.angle_alpha   90.00
_cell.angle_beta   90.00
_cell.angle_gamma   90.00
#
_symmetry.space_group_name_H-M   'P 1'
#
loop_
_entity.id
_entity.type
_entity.pdbx_description
1 polymer ?
#
loop_
_entity_poly.entity_id
_entity_poly.type
_entity_poly.pdbx_seq_one_letter_code
_entity_poly.pdbx_strand_id
1 'polypeptide(L)'
;MLLDRACPGDGWNAGNGMVFGAALNAHIDTTAIALLALVIDNAEPAVHQALNWLRVTSAECSSPYSLAWSALAFLMHKDRAAKLCIARLQEAMSSDLSIFNTETLSLAAIAINPTGSTTNPFKVI
;
A
#
# COMPACT_ATOMS: atom_id res chain seq x y z
N MET A 1 -2.98 14.95 -11.17
CA MET A 1 -2.77 13.72 -11.98
C MET A 1 -3.07 12.44 -11.20
N LEU A 2 -2.42 12.14 -10.07
CA LEU A 2 -2.71 10.88 -9.35
C LEU A 2 -4.08 10.90 -8.65
N LEU A 3 -4.43 12.02 -8.00
CA LEU A 3 -5.75 12.22 -7.39
C LEU A 3 -6.91 12.02 -8.39
N ASP A 4 -6.73 12.47 -9.63
CA ASP A 4 -7.73 12.35 -10.71
C ASP A 4 -7.97 10.92 -11.19
N ARG A 5 -7.14 9.96 -10.74
CA ARG A 5 -7.19 8.55 -11.14
C ARG A 5 -7.75 7.62 -10.06
N ALA A 6 -8.19 8.17 -8.93
CA ALA A 6 -8.83 7.37 -7.89
C ALA A 6 -10.07 6.65 -8.46
N CYS A 7 -10.30 5.42 -8.02
CA CYS A 7 -11.49 4.67 -8.38
C CYS A 7 -12.73 5.28 -7.68
N PRO A 8 -13.90 5.32 -8.35
CA PRO A 8 -15.15 5.63 -7.67
C PRO A 8 -15.43 4.55 -6.63
N GLY A 9 -15.56 4.94 -5.36
CA GLY A 9 -15.75 3.99 -4.26
C GLY A 9 -14.47 3.49 -3.59
N ASP A 10 -13.38 4.26 -3.69
CA ASP A 10 -12.12 4.20 -2.91
C ASP A 10 -10.91 3.66 -3.68
N GLY A 11 -9.72 4.13 -3.31
CA GLY A 11 -8.42 3.59 -3.73
C GLY A 11 -8.04 3.85 -5.20
N TRP A 12 -7.04 3.09 -5.67
CA TRP A 12 -6.52 3.15 -7.04
C TRP A 12 -6.38 1.75 -7.66
N ASN A 13 -6.48 1.70 -8.98
CA ASN A 13 -6.07 0.57 -9.80
C ASN A 13 -4.88 0.98 -10.70
N ALA A 14 -4.38 0.06 -11.52
CA ALA A 14 -3.24 0.31 -12.42
C ALA A 14 -3.50 1.34 -13.53
N GLY A 15 -4.74 1.79 -13.72
CA GLY A 15 -5.22 2.54 -14.88
C GLY A 15 -6.16 3.69 -14.49
N ASN A 16 -7.26 3.84 -15.23
CA ASN A 16 -8.30 4.82 -14.92
C ASN A 16 -9.28 4.21 -13.93
N GLY A 17 -9.84 5.01 -13.01
CA GLY A 17 -10.95 4.58 -12.16
C GLY A 17 -12.24 4.26 -12.94
N MET A 18 -12.35 4.76 -14.17
CA MET A 18 -13.49 4.56 -15.07
C MET A 18 -13.02 4.16 -16.48
N VAL A 19 -13.65 3.15 -17.08
CA VAL A 19 -13.40 2.73 -18.47
C VAL A 19 -14.73 2.45 -19.16
N PHE A 20 -14.96 3.07 -20.32
CA PHE A 20 -16.22 2.98 -21.08
C PHE A 20 -17.50 3.24 -20.24
N GLY A 21 -17.42 4.15 -19.26
CA GLY A 21 -18.55 4.48 -18.38
C GLY A 21 -18.76 3.51 -17.21
N ALA A 22 -17.93 2.47 -17.06
CA ALA A 22 -17.97 1.55 -15.93
C ALA A 22 -16.87 1.86 -14.89
N ALA A 23 -17.23 1.81 -13.61
CA ALA A 23 -16.29 1.94 -12.50
C ALA A 23 -15.46 0.66 -12.34
N LEU A 24 -14.17 0.83 -12.10
CA LEU A 24 -13.24 -0.26 -11.84
C LEU A 24 -12.89 -0.34 -10.35
N ASN A 25 -12.60 -1.56 -9.89
CA ASN A 25 -12.24 -1.80 -8.49
C ASN A 25 -10.81 -1.35 -8.20
N ALA A 26 -10.57 -0.84 -6.99
CA ALA A 26 -9.22 -0.59 -6.51
C ALA A 26 -8.48 -1.88 -6.17
N HIS A 27 -7.15 -1.81 -6.29
CA HIS A 27 -6.23 -2.88 -5.97
C HIS A 27 -5.37 -2.46 -4.77
N ILE A 28 -5.09 -3.40 -3.86
CA ILE A 28 -4.40 -3.13 -2.58
C ILE A 28 -3.02 -2.51 -2.81
N ASP A 29 -2.21 -3.16 -3.64
CA ASP A 29 -0.85 -2.74 -3.96
C ASP A 29 -0.80 -1.38 -4.65
N THR A 30 -1.68 -1.17 -5.63
CA THR A 30 -1.73 0.08 -6.39
C THR A 30 -2.23 1.24 -5.52
N THR A 31 -3.21 0.99 -4.66
CA THR A 31 -3.68 1.95 -3.66
C THR A 31 -2.57 2.31 -2.67
N ALA A 32 -1.85 1.31 -2.17
CA ALA A 32 -0.74 1.54 -1.26
C ALA A 32 0.40 2.34 -1.91
N ILE A 33 0.77 2.03 -3.15
CA ILE A 33 1.76 2.79 -3.92
C ILE A 33 1.30 4.24 -4.13
N ALA A 34 0.02 4.45 -4.50
CA ALA A 34 -0.53 5.78 -4.68
C ALA A 34 -0.48 6.59 -3.38
N LEU A 35 -0.86 5.99 -2.25
CA LEU A 35 -0.78 6.61 -0.93
C LEU A 35 0.67 6.90 -0.50
N LEU A 36 1.61 6.01 -0.83
CA LEU A 36 3.03 6.22 -0.57
C LEU A 36 3.62 7.40 -1.35
N ALA A 37 3.09 7.65 -2.56
CA ALA A 37 3.44 8.81 -3.37
C ALA A 37 2.73 10.09 -2.90
N LEU A 38 1.49 9.97 -2.41
CA LEU A 38 0.65 11.06 -1.91
C LEU A 38 0.86 11.27 -0.40
N VAL A 39 2.11 11.54 0.01
CA VAL A 39 2.40 12.03 1.37
C VAL A 39 2.12 13.54 1.41
N ILE A 40 0.85 13.86 1.20
CA ILE A 40 0.28 15.20 1.24
C ILE A 40 -0.56 15.32 2.51
N ASP A 41 -0.97 16.55 2.85
CA ASP A 41 -1.75 16.77 4.05
C ASP A 41 -3.04 15.94 4.04
N ASN A 42 -3.42 15.37 5.18
CA ASN A 42 -4.52 14.39 5.32
C ASN A 42 -5.92 14.98 5.05
N ALA A 43 -5.99 16.24 4.63
CA ALA A 43 -7.22 16.94 4.28
C ALA A 43 -7.80 16.49 2.93
N GLU A 44 -7.03 15.82 2.07
CA GLU A 44 -7.53 15.35 0.77
C GLU A 44 -8.51 14.18 0.91
N PRO A 45 -9.79 14.34 0.53
CA PRO A 45 -10.83 13.32 0.77
C PRO A 45 -10.52 11.96 0.14
N ALA A 46 -9.88 11.95 -1.04
CA ALA A 46 -9.50 10.71 -1.74
C ALA A 46 -8.42 9.93 -0.98
N VAL A 47 -7.46 10.62 -0.38
CA VAL A 47 -6.40 10.01 0.45
C VAL A 47 -7.02 9.41 1.71
N HIS A 48 -7.89 10.17 2.39
CA HIS A 48 -8.57 9.70 3.60
C HIS A 48 -9.43 8.45 3.34
N GLN A 49 -10.24 8.47 2.27
CA GLN A 49 -11.07 7.34 1.85
C GLN A 49 -10.24 6.11 1.51
N ALA A 50 -9.18 6.28 0.71
CA ALA A 50 -8.28 5.19 0.36
C ALA A 50 -7.54 4.60 1.57
N LEU A 51 -7.14 5.41 2.56
CA LEU A 51 -6.57 4.90 3.80
C LEU A 51 -7.58 4.05 4.58
N ASN A 52 -8.84 4.50 4.69
CA ASN A 52 -9.90 3.73 5.35
C ASN A 52 -10.14 2.39 4.65
N TRP A 53 -10.27 2.42 3.32
CA TRP A 53 -10.43 1.23 2.50
C TRP A 53 -9.24 0.26 2.67
N LEU A 54 -8.01 0.77 2.56
CA LEU A 54 -6.80 -0.04 2.67
C LEU A 54 -6.70 -0.71 4.04
N ARG A 55 -7.11 -0.06 5.14
CA ARG A 55 -7.08 -0.67 6.49
C ARG A 55 -7.96 -1.91 6.57
N VAL A 56 -9.13 -1.88 5.95
CA VAL A 56 -10.07 -3.01 5.92
C VAL A 56 -9.55 -4.09 5.00
N THR A 57 -9.21 -3.76 3.76
CA THR A 57 -8.86 -4.76 2.75
C THR A 57 -7.50 -5.43 3.03
N SER A 58 -6.52 -4.68 3.55
CA SER A 58 -5.23 -5.25 3.93
C SER A 58 -5.30 -6.19 5.15
N ALA A 59 -6.35 -6.10 5.97
CA ALA A 59 -6.55 -7.00 7.12
C ALA A 59 -6.95 -8.42 6.70
N GLU A 60 -7.49 -8.60 5.49
CA GLU A 60 -7.86 -9.90 4.92
C GLU A 60 -6.86 -10.38 3.84
N CYS A 61 -5.93 -9.51 3.42
CA CYS A 61 -4.97 -9.82 2.36
C CYS A 61 -3.97 -10.91 2.76
N SER A 62 -3.75 -11.92 1.91
CA SER A 62 -2.73 -12.96 2.12
C SER A 62 -1.45 -12.78 1.31
N SER A 63 -1.40 -11.77 0.43
CA SER A 63 -0.25 -11.51 -0.46
C SER A 63 0.86 -10.78 0.29
N PRO A 64 2.06 -11.37 0.46
CA PRO A 64 3.20 -10.68 1.07
C PRO A 64 3.58 -9.40 0.33
N TYR A 65 3.50 -9.41 -1.01
CA TYR A 65 3.78 -8.24 -1.84
C TYR A 65 2.83 -7.07 -1.51
N SER A 66 1.52 -7.35 -1.45
CA SER A 66 0.51 -6.33 -1.16
C SER A 66 0.57 -5.86 0.30
N LEU A 67 0.87 -6.77 1.25
CA LEU A 67 1.07 -6.43 2.67
C LEU A 67 2.29 -5.53 2.87
N ALA A 68 3.40 -5.80 2.18
CA ALA A 68 4.61 -5.00 2.26
C ALA A 68 4.39 -3.57 1.71
N TRP A 69 3.72 -3.41 0.56
CA TRP A 69 3.32 -2.10 0.07
C TRP A 69 2.41 -1.36 1.06
N SER A 70 1.40 -2.06 1.60
CA SER A 70 0.46 -1.48 2.56
C SER A 70 1.17 -0.99 3.83
N ALA A 71 2.12 -1.77 4.35
CA ALA A 71 2.93 -1.39 5.50
C ALA A 71 3.71 -0.09 5.24
N LEU A 72 4.38 0.03 4.08
CA LEU A 72 5.13 1.23 3.72
C LEU A 72 4.22 2.46 3.58
N ALA A 73 3.06 2.30 2.95
CA ALA A 73 2.07 3.38 2.84
C ALA A 73 1.62 3.86 4.22
N PHE A 74 1.25 2.93 5.12
CA PHE A 74 0.84 3.27 6.47
C PHE A 74 1.95 3.90 7.30
N LEU A 75 3.20 3.46 7.16
CA LEU A 75 4.34 4.09 7.83
C LEU A 75 4.48 5.57 7.42
N MET A 76 4.34 5.88 6.13
CA MET A 76 4.41 7.26 5.64
C MET A 76 3.27 8.14 6.12
N HIS A 77 2.07 7.56 6.27
CA HIS A 77 0.90 8.25 6.81
C HIS A 77 0.82 8.22 8.34
N LYS A 78 1.85 7.69 9.02
CA LYS A 78 1.91 7.51 10.49
C LYS A 78 0.71 6.74 11.05
N ASP A 79 0.21 5.79 10.27
CA ASP A 79 -0.95 4.99 10.59
C ASP A 79 -0.57 3.74 11.39
N ARG A 80 -1.38 3.42 12.41
CA ARG A 80 -1.15 2.26 13.28
C ARG A 80 -1.35 0.93 12.55
N ALA A 81 -2.10 0.91 11.45
CA ALA A 81 -2.30 -0.27 10.62
C ALA A 81 -0.99 -0.81 10.01
N ALA A 82 0.07 0.00 9.97
CA ALA A 82 1.41 -0.47 9.60
C ALA A 82 1.85 -1.68 10.44
N LYS A 83 1.62 -1.66 11.76
CA LYS A 83 2.03 -2.75 12.65
C LYS A 83 1.33 -4.06 12.33
N LEU A 84 0.04 -4.00 12.02
CA LEU A 84 -0.74 -5.18 11.62
C LEU A 84 -0.24 -5.74 10.29
N CYS A 85 -0.01 -4.88 9.29
CA CYS A 85 0.53 -5.31 8.00
C CYS A 85 1.90 -5.98 8.13
N ILE A 86 2.80 -5.42 8.94
CA ILE A 86 4.13 -5.98 9.19
C ILE A 86 4.03 -7.34 9.89
N ALA A 87 3.19 -7.48 10.93
CA ALA A 87 3.01 -8.75 11.63
C ALA A 87 2.49 -9.85 10.70
N ARG A 88 1.48 -9.53 9.87
CA ARG A 88 0.91 -10.48 8.90
C ARG A 88 1.89 -10.81 7.77
N LEU A 89 2.70 -9.84 7.35
CA LEU A 89 3.76 -10.07 6.38
C LEU A 89 4.79 -11.06 6.92
N GLN A 90 5.23 -10.88 8.17
CA GLN A 90 6.17 -11.79 8.84
C GLN A 90 5.58 -13.20 8.98
N GLU A 91 4.29 -13.30 9.33
CA GLU A 91 3.58 -14.58 9.39
C GLU A 91 3.51 -15.26 8.01
N ALA A 92 3.10 -14.54 6.97
CA ALA A 92 3.00 -15.06 5.61
C ALA A 92 4.36 -15.49 5.03
N MET A 93 5.44 -14.90 5.53
CA MET A 93 6.82 -15.21 5.13
C MET A 93 7.56 -16.12 6.11
N SER A 94 6.89 -16.67 7.13
CA SER A 94 7.51 -17.58 8.10
C SER A 94 7.89 -18.95 7.52
N SER A 95 7.43 -19.25 6.31
CA SER A 95 7.70 -20.47 5.55
C SER A 95 8.92 -20.33 4.63
N ASP A 96 9.15 -21.30 3.75
CA ASP A 96 10.26 -21.29 2.80
C ASP A 96 10.28 -20.02 1.94
N LEU A 97 11.27 -19.16 2.16
CA LEU A 97 11.42 -17.89 1.44
C LEU A 97 11.77 -18.08 -0.05
N SER A 98 12.25 -19.26 -0.45
CA SER A 98 12.66 -19.53 -1.84
C SER A 98 11.49 -19.52 -2.83
N ILE A 99 10.25 -19.59 -2.35
CA ILE A 99 9.05 -19.53 -3.17
C ILE A 99 8.73 -18.10 -3.66
N PHE A 100 9.32 -17.09 -3.04
CA PHE A 100 9.04 -15.69 -3.36
C PHE A 100 10.05 -15.13 -4.36
N ASN A 101 9.57 -14.28 -5.26
CA ASN A 101 10.45 -13.57 -6.19
C ASN A 101 11.27 -12.49 -5.46
N THR A 102 12.35 -12.04 -6.11
CA THR A 102 13.25 -11.02 -5.56
C THR A 102 12.51 -9.74 -5.19
N GLU A 103 11.55 -9.31 -6.01
CA GLU A 103 10.76 -8.10 -5.78
C GLU A 103 10.00 -8.15 -4.44
N THR A 104 9.31 -9.25 -4.16
CA THR A 104 8.56 -9.46 -2.92
C THR A 104 9.50 -9.50 -1.72
N LEU A 105 10.62 -10.24 -1.83
CA LEU A 105 11.61 -10.34 -0.74
C LEU A 105 12.26 -8.99 -0.43
N SER A 106 12.65 -8.22 -1.45
CA SER A 106 13.25 -6.90 -1.29
C SER A 106 12.26 -5.93 -0.65
N LEU A 107 11.02 -5.89 -1.13
CA LEU A 107 10.00 -5.00 -0.58
C LEU A 107 9.65 -5.35 0.87
N ALA A 108 9.54 -6.64 1.18
CA ALA A 108 9.30 -7.11 2.54
C ALA A 108 10.45 -6.74 3.48
N ALA A 109 11.70 -6.87 3.04
CA ALA A 109 12.86 -6.46 3.83
C ALA A 109 12.82 -4.97 4.18
N ILE A 110 12.44 -4.11 3.23
CA ILE A 110 12.28 -2.65 3.44
C ILE A 110 11.13 -2.38 4.42
N ALA A 111 10.00 -3.08 4.28
CA ALA A 111 8.82 -2.89 5.12
C ALA A 111 9.02 -3.36 6.57
N ILE A 112 9.72 -4.48 6.78
CA ILE A 112 9.98 -5.05 8.11
C ILE A 112 11.07 -4.27 8.85
N ASN A 113 12.09 -3.82 8.12
CA ASN A 113 13.20 -3.04 8.66
C ASN A 113 13.21 -1.65 8.04
N PRO A 114 12.20 -0.80 8.33
CA PRO A 114 12.25 0.57 7.88
C PRO A 114 13.48 1.21 8.52
N THR A 115 14.51 1.48 7.72
CA THR A 115 15.68 2.26 8.16
C THR A 115 15.12 3.48 8.86
N GLY A 116 15.44 3.73 10.13
CA GLY A 116 14.70 4.60 11.08
C GLY A 116 14.41 6.06 10.66
N SER A 117 14.67 6.42 9.41
CA SER A 117 14.10 7.55 8.71
C SER A 117 12.59 7.40 8.48
N THR A 118 11.84 8.42 8.87
CA THR A 118 10.41 8.60 8.56
C THR A 118 10.15 9.04 7.11
N THR A 119 11.09 8.76 6.21
CA THR A 119 11.06 9.20 4.81
C THR A 119 10.68 8.05 3.89
N ASN A 120 10.00 8.38 2.80
CA ASN A 120 9.68 7.41 1.76
C ASN A 120 10.97 6.73 1.27
N PRO A 121 11.09 5.39 1.36
CA PRO A 121 12.32 4.66 1.02
C PRO A 121 12.67 4.73 -0.47
N PHE A 122 11.74 5.17 -1.32
CA PHE A 122 11.93 5.35 -2.75
C PHE A 122 12.14 6.81 -3.16
N LYS A 123 12.28 7.73 -2.20
CA LYS A 123 12.55 9.14 -2.50
C LYS A 123 13.95 9.26 -3.13
N VAL A 124 13.99 9.65 -4.40
CA VAL A 124 15.24 10.00 -5.09
C VAL A 124 15.67 11.40 -4.63
N ILE A 125 16.96 11.55 -4.29
CA ILE A 125 17.60 12.80 -3.88
C ILE A 125 18.06 13.57 -5.12
#